data_AF-A0A952E805-F1
#
_entry.id   AF-A0A952E805-F1
#
_cell.length_a   1.000
_cell.length_b   1.000
_cell.length_c   1.000
_cell.angle_alpha   90.00
_cell.angle_beta   90.00
_cell.angle_gamma   90.00
#
_symmetry.space_group_name_H-M   'P 1'
#
loop_
_entity.id
_entity.type
_entity.pdbx_description
1 polymer ?
#
loop_
_entity_poly.entity_id
_entity_poly.type
_entity_poly.pdbx_seq_one_letter_code
_entity_poly.pdbx_strand_id
1 'polypeptide(L)'
;MKNREKSLSSIIWFVVVLAAWALLCNYANASTISCPPDITISCDSPTGPGYTGHAAIADPCGYEPEPAITYTDSYSDQCPVVITRKWQTTDASGAPISCQQKITLKDTEPPTFHALVKPDILWPPNNEMIQIMPVYSAFDNCDFYPEIRIADVTINEPNSIAPIDNTMEDVMVDIYGSLYLRAKRSESKNDRTYTITFEANDNCGNTSTQTTTVIVPSNQRMGVTNN
;
A
#
# COMPACT_ATOMS: atom_id res chain seq x y z
N MET A 1 35.89 24.72 68.00
CA MET A 1 34.46 24.31 67.92
C MET A 1 33.60 25.17 66.99
N LYS A 2 33.93 26.45 66.71
CA LYS A 2 33.11 27.39 65.91
C LYS A 2 33.03 27.16 64.38
N ASN A 3 33.88 26.29 63.80
CA ASN A 3 33.94 26.06 62.35
C ASN A 3 33.07 24.90 61.84
N ARG A 4 32.61 23.97 62.70
CA ARG A 4 31.74 22.87 62.28
C ARG A 4 30.27 23.27 62.16
N GLU A 5 29.80 24.21 62.99
CA GLU A 5 28.40 24.69 62.95
C GLU A 5 28.08 25.54 61.72
N LYS A 6 29.03 26.35 61.23
CA LYS A 6 28.85 27.13 59.97
C LYS A 6 28.78 26.24 58.73
N SER A 7 29.54 25.14 58.72
CA SER A 7 29.53 24.14 57.66
C SER A 7 28.19 23.39 57.62
N LEU A 8 27.69 22.93 58.77
CA LEU A 8 26.39 22.29 58.89
C LEU A 8 25.23 23.23 58.54
N SER A 9 25.24 24.48 59.00
CA SER A 9 24.20 25.46 58.68
C SER A 9 24.17 25.81 57.19
N SER A 10 25.32 25.92 56.53
CA SER A 10 25.39 26.19 55.10
C SER A 10 24.96 24.98 54.26
N ILE A 11 25.32 23.76 54.67
CA ILE A 11 24.86 22.51 54.03
C ILE A 11 23.34 22.34 54.23
N ILE A 12 22.82 22.56 55.44
CA ILE A 12 21.37 22.48 55.71
C ILE A 12 20.62 23.55 54.91
N TRP A 13 21.15 24.77 54.80
CA TRP A 13 20.54 25.81 53.97
C TRP A 13 20.55 25.44 52.48
N PHE A 14 21.67 24.92 51.96
CA PHE A 14 21.75 24.41 50.58
C PHE A 14 20.77 23.25 50.33
N VAL A 15 20.68 22.29 51.25
CA VAL A 15 19.76 21.14 51.14
C VAL A 15 18.30 21.58 51.23
N VAL A 16 17.97 22.53 52.10
CA VAL A 16 16.60 23.07 52.23
C VAL A 16 16.22 23.94 51.03
N VAL A 17 17.14 24.74 50.48
CA VAL A 17 16.89 25.54 49.27
C VAL A 17 16.76 24.65 48.03
N LEU A 18 17.58 23.60 47.88
CA LEU A 18 17.43 22.60 46.81
C LEU A 18 16.12 21.81 46.94
N ALA A 19 15.78 21.35 48.16
CA ALA A 19 14.55 20.62 48.40
C ALA A 19 13.30 21.49 48.19
N ALA A 20 13.35 22.78 48.56
CA ALA A 20 12.27 23.73 48.32
C ALA A 20 12.14 24.12 46.84
N TRP A 21 13.24 24.25 46.10
CA TRP A 21 13.22 24.44 44.64
C TRP A 21 12.63 23.23 43.92
N ALA A 22 13.01 22.02 44.32
CA ALA A 22 12.43 20.77 43.79
C ALA A 22 10.92 20.65 44.13
N LEU A 23 10.51 21.07 45.33
CA LEU A 23 9.09 21.06 45.74
C LEU A 23 8.24 22.12 45.01
N LEU A 24 8.79 23.30 44.72
CA LEU A 24 8.09 24.39 44.05
C LEU A 24 7.98 24.21 42.54
N CYS A 25 8.94 23.53 41.91
CA CYS A 25 8.84 23.22 40.47
C CYS A 25 7.72 22.23 40.16
N ASN A 26 7.46 21.31 41.10
CA ASN A 26 6.54 20.19 40.95
C ASN A 26 5.03 20.57 40.92
N TYR A 27 4.67 21.85 41.09
CA TYR A 27 3.27 22.26 41.29
C TYR A 27 2.72 23.34 40.32
N ALA A 28 3.54 23.92 39.44
CA ALA A 28 3.11 25.09 38.64
C ALA A 28 3.46 25.06 37.14
N ASN A 29 4.24 24.09 36.67
CA ASN A 29 4.65 24.00 35.27
C ASN A 29 4.20 22.66 34.68
N ALA A 30 3.12 22.67 33.90
CA ALA A 30 2.64 21.45 33.23
C ALA A 30 3.61 21.08 32.09
N SER A 31 4.12 19.86 32.10
CA SER A 31 4.91 19.35 30.97
C SER A 31 4.02 19.22 29.73
N THR A 32 4.60 19.46 28.56
CA THR A 32 3.89 19.32 27.29
C THR A 32 4.64 18.40 26.35
N ILE A 33 3.90 17.62 25.56
CA ILE A 33 4.45 16.79 24.50
C ILE A 33 4.15 17.44 23.14
N SER A 34 5.19 17.66 22.36
CA SER A 34 5.10 18.17 21.00
C SER A 34 5.33 17.06 20.00
N CYS A 35 4.43 16.93 19.04
CA CYS A 35 4.56 15.95 17.99
C CYS A 35 5.47 16.44 16.86
N PRO A 36 6.14 15.52 16.15
CA PRO A 36 6.69 15.83 14.84
C PRO A 36 5.57 16.27 13.89
N PRO A 37 5.88 17.07 12.86
CA PRO A 37 4.87 17.51 11.89
C PRO A 37 4.28 16.33 11.14
N ASP A 38 3.05 16.50 10.67
CA ASP A 38 2.42 15.57 9.72
C ASP A 38 3.27 15.49 8.44
N ILE A 39 3.30 14.30 7.82
CA ILE A 39 4.14 14.04 6.66
C ILE A 39 3.42 13.16 5.65
N THR A 40 3.73 13.36 4.37
CA THR A 40 3.29 12.48 3.27
C THR A 40 4.50 11.80 2.66
N ILE A 41 4.46 10.47 2.54
CA ILE A 41 5.56 9.62 2.07
C ILE A 41 5.02 8.57 1.07
N SER A 42 5.90 7.98 0.25
CA SER A 42 5.52 6.83 -0.59
C SER A 42 5.35 5.58 0.29
N CYS A 43 4.58 4.58 -0.16
CA CYS A 43 4.36 3.34 0.59
C CYS A 43 5.64 2.54 0.85
N ASP A 44 6.65 2.66 -0.02
CA ASP A 44 7.96 2.02 0.19
C ASP A 44 8.87 2.78 1.18
N SER A 45 8.44 3.97 1.62
CA SER A 45 9.24 4.78 2.53
C SER A 45 9.16 4.25 3.97
N PRO A 46 10.26 4.30 4.75
CA PRO A 46 10.22 3.89 6.15
C PRO A 46 9.21 4.71 6.96
N THR A 47 8.31 4.05 7.69
CA THR A 47 7.30 4.70 8.53
C THR A 47 7.79 4.96 9.96
N GLY A 48 8.97 4.45 10.32
CA GLY A 48 9.55 4.56 11.66
C GLY A 48 9.95 6.00 12.04
N PRO A 49 10.01 6.33 13.34
CA PRO A 49 10.38 7.67 13.82
C PRO A 49 11.72 8.21 13.34
N GLY A 50 12.68 7.33 13.00
CA GLY A 50 13.95 7.74 12.39
C GLY A 50 13.79 8.48 11.06
N TYR A 51 12.68 8.25 10.37
CA TYR A 51 12.34 8.91 9.11
C TYR A 51 11.19 9.91 9.27
N THR A 52 10.16 9.55 10.04
CA THR A 52 8.95 10.37 10.22
C THR A 52 9.04 11.38 11.37
N GLY A 53 10.16 11.39 12.11
CA GLY A 53 10.39 12.29 13.24
C GLY A 53 10.03 11.68 14.58
N HIS A 54 10.54 12.31 15.65
CA HIS A 54 10.29 11.92 17.04
C HIS A 54 9.48 13.01 17.74
N ALA A 55 8.62 12.61 18.68
CA ALA A 55 8.03 13.56 19.62
C ALA A 55 9.09 14.06 20.61
N ALA A 56 8.88 15.29 21.09
CA ALA A 56 9.71 15.92 22.09
C ALA A 56 8.86 16.30 23.30
N ILE A 57 9.45 16.27 24.49
CA ILE A 57 8.80 16.76 25.69
C ILE A 57 9.46 18.08 26.08
N ALA A 58 8.65 19.08 26.38
CA ALA A 58 9.10 20.33 26.96
C ALA A 58 8.65 20.38 28.42
N ASP A 59 9.62 20.42 29.33
CA ASP A 59 9.41 20.58 30.76
C ASP A 59 10.30 21.70 31.32
N PRO A 60 9.74 22.79 31.87
CA PRO A 60 10.52 23.87 32.48
C PRO A 60 11.35 23.45 33.69
N CYS A 61 10.99 22.34 34.34
CA CYS A 61 11.63 21.80 35.53
C CYS A 61 12.74 20.79 35.23
N GLY A 62 12.83 20.34 33.98
CA GLY A 62 13.74 19.26 33.57
C GLY A 62 13.30 17.89 34.09
N TYR A 63 13.91 16.85 33.55
CA TYR A 63 13.67 15.46 33.95
C TYR A 63 14.97 14.78 34.37
N GLU A 64 14.96 14.08 35.50
CA GLU A 64 16.04 13.18 35.88
C GLU A 64 15.45 11.93 36.58
N PRO A 65 15.42 10.77 35.91
CA PRO A 65 15.78 10.52 34.50
C PRO A 65 14.74 11.08 33.50
N GLU A 66 15.13 11.28 32.25
CA GLU A 66 14.19 11.62 31.16
C GLU A 66 13.12 10.53 31.01
N PRO A 67 11.83 10.91 30.95
CA PRO A 67 10.74 9.95 30.77
C PRO A 67 10.79 9.35 29.36
N ALA A 68 10.57 8.04 29.27
CA ALA A 68 10.51 7.36 27.99
C ALA A 68 9.26 7.80 27.21
N ILE A 69 9.47 8.21 25.96
CA ILE A 69 8.38 8.45 25.01
C ILE A 69 8.08 7.13 24.28
N THR A 70 6.81 6.75 24.25
CA THR A 70 6.33 5.58 23.51
C THR A 70 5.31 6.01 22.44
N TYR A 71 5.02 5.13 21.48
CA TYR A 71 3.99 5.40 20.48
C TYR A 71 3.17 4.16 20.13
N THR A 72 1.97 4.40 19.62
CA THR A 72 1.09 3.39 19.01
C THR A 72 0.56 3.90 17.69
N ASP A 73 0.45 3.03 16.70
CA ASP A 73 -0.04 3.36 15.36
C ASP A 73 -1.42 2.74 15.10
N SER A 74 -2.29 3.49 14.44
CA SER A 74 -3.53 2.99 13.83
C SER A 74 -3.58 3.37 12.36
N TYR A 75 -4.20 2.52 11.53
CA TYR A 75 -4.21 2.64 10.08
C TYR A 75 -5.63 2.89 9.59
N SER A 76 -5.80 3.77 8.59
CA SER A 76 -7.05 3.80 7.81
C SER A 76 -7.12 2.63 6.83
N ASP A 77 -8.33 2.32 6.39
CA ASP A 77 -8.67 1.28 5.42
C ASP A 77 -8.83 1.80 3.98
N GLN A 78 -8.87 3.12 3.81
CA GLN A 78 -9.01 3.78 2.50
C GLN A 78 -7.67 4.31 2.00
N CYS A 79 -7.50 4.30 0.67
CA CYS A 79 -6.39 4.99 0.03
C CYS A 79 -6.66 6.51 -0.11
N PRO A 80 -5.70 7.40 0.21
CA PRO A 80 -4.37 7.10 0.77
C PRO A 80 -4.44 6.58 2.20
N VAL A 81 -3.64 5.56 2.51
CA VAL A 81 -3.56 5.00 3.87
C VAL A 81 -2.95 6.05 4.79
N VAL A 82 -3.65 6.39 5.87
CA VAL A 82 -3.19 7.33 6.89
C VAL A 82 -2.86 6.56 8.16
N ILE A 83 -1.58 6.61 8.54
CA ILE A 83 -1.11 6.15 9.83
C ILE A 83 -1.29 7.30 10.82
N THR A 84 -2.14 7.09 11.83
CA THR A 84 -2.26 7.99 12.99
C THR A 84 -1.38 7.47 14.09
N ARG A 85 -0.24 8.13 14.31
CA ARG A 85 0.71 7.80 15.39
C ARG A 85 0.38 8.61 16.62
N LYS A 86 0.01 7.94 17.71
CA LYS A 86 -0.18 8.55 19.02
C LYS A 86 1.10 8.41 19.83
N TRP A 87 1.74 9.52 20.13
CA TRP A 87 2.89 9.61 21.03
C TRP A 87 2.39 9.80 22.45
N GLN A 88 2.97 9.11 23.43
CA GLN A 88 2.55 9.17 24.83
C GLN A 88 3.71 8.99 25.81
N THR A 89 3.59 9.66 26.95
CA THR A 89 4.51 9.58 28.09
C THR A 89 3.79 10.08 29.36
N THR A 90 4.49 10.12 30.48
CA THR A 90 4.02 10.70 31.74
C THR A 90 4.78 11.98 32.05
N ASP A 91 4.07 13.02 32.47
CA ASP A 91 4.69 14.24 32.96
C ASP A 91 5.39 14.03 34.32
N ALA A 92 6.06 15.08 34.84
CA ALA A 92 6.78 15.00 36.11
C ALA A 92 5.88 14.67 37.32
N SER A 93 4.58 14.94 37.22
CA SER A 93 3.58 14.65 38.24
C SER A 93 2.99 13.23 38.13
N GLY A 94 3.32 12.50 37.07
CA GLY A 94 2.80 11.18 36.75
C GLY A 94 1.50 11.20 35.94
N ALA A 95 1.05 12.36 35.48
CA ALA A 95 -0.13 12.45 34.62
C ALA A 95 0.22 12.11 33.16
N PRO A 96 -0.63 11.37 32.43
CA PRO A 96 -0.35 11.01 31.05
C PRO A 96 -0.52 12.22 30.13
N ILE A 97 0.47 12.44 29.26
CA ILE A 97 0.42 13.42 28.17
C ILE A 97 0.57 12.71 26.82
N SER A 98 -0.14 13.19 25.81
CA SER A 98 -0.08 12.61 24.46
C SER A 98 -0.30 13.64 23.37
N CYS A 99 0.23 13.36 22.18
CA CYS A 99 -0.06 14.09 20.95
C CYS A 99 -0.20 13.11 19.77
N GLN A 100 -0.71 13.59 18.64
CA GLN A 100 -0.87 12.78 17.43
C GLN A 100 -0.11 13.38 16.25
N GLN A 101 0.47 12.50 15.44
CA GLN A 101 1.04 12.79 14.13
C GLN A 101 0.28 11.98 13.08
N LYS A 102 0.00 12.58 11.92
CA LYS A 102 -0.50 11.89 10.74
C LYS A 102 0.63 11.65 9.75
N ILE A 103 0.78 10.40 9.33
CA ILE A 103 1.68 9.99 8.25
C ILE A 103 0.81 9.46 7.11
N THR A 104 0.72 10.19 6.02
CA THR A 104 -0.06 9.82 4.83
C THR A 104 0.82 9.03 3.87
N LEU A 105 0.47 7.78 3.60
CA LEU A 105 1.06 6.97 2.54
C LEU A 105 0.38 7.33 1.24
N LYS A 106 1.09 8.01 0.35
CA LYS A 106 0.59 8.41 -0.95
C LYS A 106 1.07 7.43 -2.00
N ASP A 107 0.11 6.80 -2.65
CA ASP A 107 0.34 6.02 -3.85
C ASP A 107 0.27 6.90 -5.11
N THR A 108 1.19 6.66 -6.03
CA THR A 108 1.20 7.26 -7.37
C THR A 108 1.69 6.28 -8.44
N GLU A 109 1.99 5.04 -8.06
CA GLU A 109 2.61 4.06 -8.94
C GLU A 109 1.54 3.02 -9.34
N PRO A 110 1.43 2.66 -10.62
CA PRO A 110 0.50 1.62 -11.01
C PRO A 110 1.03 0.22 -10.68
N PRO A 111 0.14 -0.78 -10.53
CA PRO A 111 0.55 -2.15 -10.30
C PRO A 111 1.49 -2.66 -11.39
N THR A 112 2.53 -3.39 -10.98
CA THR A 112 3.32 -4.21 -11.90
C THR A 112 2.67 -5.57 -12.02
N PHE A 113 2.29 -5.97 -13.24
CA PHE A 113 1.61 -7.25 -13.44
C PHE A 113 2.03 -7.98 -14.71
N HIS A 114 1.77 -9.29 -14.71
CA HIS A 114 2.00 -10.20 -15.82
C HIS A 114 0.81 -11.17 -15.95
N ALA A 115 0.35 -11.38 -17.16
CA ALA A 115 -0.82 -12.15 -17.54
C ALA A 115 -0.51 -13.00 -18.78
N LEU A 116 -0.82 -14.28 -18.67
CA LEU A 116 -0.78 -15.27 -19.74
C LEU A 116 -2.16 -15.93 -19.86
N VAL A 117 -2.37 -16.67 -20.93
CA VAL A 117 -3.61 -17.42 -21.18
C VAL A 117 -3.30 -18.85 -21.58
N LYS A 118 -4.16 -19.77 -21.18
CA LYS A 118 -4.12 -21.17 -21.60
C LYS A 118 -5.53 -21.70 -21.95
N PRO A 119 -5.71 -22.36 -23.11
CA PRO A 119 -4.74 -22.50 -24.19
C PRO A 119 -4.47 -21.17 -24.92
N ASP A 120 -3.26 -21.00 -25.46
CA ASP A 120 -2.84 -19.89 -26.34
C ASP A 120 -2.99 -20.23 -27.84
N ILE A 121 -3.32 -21.50 -28.14
CA ILE A 121 -3.61 -22.00 -29.49
C ILE A 121 -4.93 -22.77 -29.46
N LEU A 122 -5.84 -22.43 -30.37
CA LEU A 122 -7.09 -23.15 -30.58
C LEU A 122 -6.99 -24.00 -31.84
N TRP A 123 -6.91 -25.32 -31.67
CA TRP A 123 -6.86 -26.28 -32.78
C TRP A 123 -7.53 -27.59 -32.39
N PRO A 124 -8.30 -28.24 -33.28
CA PRO A 124 -8.62 -27.84 -34.65
C PRO A 124 -9.62 -26.68 -34.73
N PRO A 125 -9.70 -25.96 -35.87
CA PRO A 125 -10.66 -24.87 -36.05
C PRO A 125 -12.07 -25.43 -36.37
N ASN A 126 -12.71 -25.98 -35.34
CA ASN A 126 -13.98 -26.72 -35.41
C ASN A 126 -15.22 -25.88 -35.06
N ASN A 127 -15.08 -24.56 -34.93
CA ASN A 127 -16.14 -23.61 -34.57
C ASN A 127 -16.67 -23.74 -33.13
N GLU A 128 -15.98 -24.48 -32.25
CA GLU A 128 -16.37 -24.63 -30.84
C GLU A 128 -15.91 -23.43 -30.00
N MET A 129 -16.65 -23.14 -28.93
CA MET A 129 -16.24 -22.18 -27.90
C MET A 129 -15.33 -22.88 -26.90
N ILE A 130 -14.09 -22.43 -26.80
CA ILE A 130 -13.08 -22.99 -25.91
C ILE A 130 -12.85 -22.01 -24.77
N GLN A 131 -12.93 -22.52 -23.54
CA GLN A 131 -12.62 -21.73 -22.35
C GLN A 131 -11.13 -21.38 -22.34
N ILE A 132 -10.84 -20.10 -22.12
CA ILE A 132 -9.49 -19.59 -21.94
C ILE A 132 -9.32 -19.31 -20.45
N MET A 133 -8.28 -19.90 -19.86
CA MET A 133 -7.90 -19.71 -18.47
C MET A 133 -6.75 -18.69 -18.41
N PRO A 134 -7.00 -17.46 -17.91
CA PRO A 134 -5.93 -16.53 -17.59
C PRO A 134 -5.09 -17.05 -16.42
N VAL A 135 -3.80 -16.79 -16.47
CA VAL A 135 -2.85 -16.99 -15.37
C VAL A 135 -2.12 -15.67 -15.18
N TYR A 136 -2.27 -15.06 -14.02
CA TYR A 136 -1.72 -13.74 -13.75
C TYR A 136 -1.06 -13.62 -12.38
N SER A 137 -0.20 -12.61 -12.25
CA SER A 137 0.38 -12.13 -11.00
C SER A 137 0.46 -10.61 -11.05
N ALA A 138 0.04 -9.93 -9.98
CA ALA A 138 0.19 -8.49 -9.81
C ALA A 138 0.80 -8.17 -8.45
N PHE A 139 1.57 -7.09 -8.41
CA PHE A 139 2.17 -6.54 -7.21
C PHE A 139 2.10 -5.02 -7.29
N ASP A 140 1.84 -4.39 -6.15
CA ASP A 140 1.92 -2.95 -5.99
C ASP A 140 2.55 -2.62 -4.62
N ASN A 141 3.13 -1.43 -4.48
CA ASN A 141 3.82 -1.03 -3.25
C ASN A 141 2.85 -0.59 -2.13
N CYS A 142 1.65 -0.12 -2.50
CA CYS A 142 0.60 0.30 -1.58
C CYS A 142 -0.54 -0.73 -1.49
N ASP A 143 -0.68 -1.61 -2.48
CA ASP A 143 -1.70 -2.66 -2.56
C ASP A 143 -1.11 -4.06 -2.77
N PHE A 144 -1.34 -4.96 -1.81
CA PHE A 144 -0.85 -6.33 -1.91
C PHE A 144 -1.74 -7.23 -2.80
N TYR A 145 -2.96 -6.80 -3.12
CA TYR A 145 -3.90 -7.55 -3.96
C TYR A 145 -4.59 -6.66 -5.01
N PRO A 146 -3.84 -6.15 -6.01
CA PRO A 146 -4.44 -5.39 -7.11
C PRO A 146 -5.53 -6.19 -7.82
N GLU A 147 -6.63 -5.52 -8.18
CA GLU A 147 -7.74 -6.12 -8.93
C GLU A 147 -7.35 -6.24 -10.41
N ILE A 148 -7.56 -7.41 -11.02
CA ILE A 148 -7.30 -7.65 -12.45
C ILE A 148 -8.59 -8.01 -13.15
N ARG A 149 -8.84 -7.41 -14.31
CA ARG A 149 -9.99 -7.76 -15.18
C ARG A 149 -9.60 -7.80 -16.65
N ILE A 150 -10.44 -8.44 -17.46
CA ILE A 150 -10.38 -8.34 -18.92
C ILE A 150 -10.99 -6.99 -19.29
N ALA A 151 -10.17 -6.10 -19.85
CA ALA A 151 -10.58 -4.78 -20.29
C ALA A 151 -11.16 -4.80 -21.71
N ASP A 152 -10.57 -5.60 -22.60
CA ASP A 152 -10.99 -5.68 -24.00
C ASP A 152 -10.54 -7.00 -24.64
N VAL A 153 -11.25 -7.43 -25.70
CA VAL A 153 -10.85 -8.54 -26.57
C VAL A 153 -11.12 -8.15 -28.01
N THR A 154 -10.07 -8.11 -28.82
CA THR A 154 -10.17 -7.77 -30.26
C THR A 154 -9.77 -8.95 -31.14
N ILE A 155 -10.25 -8.95 -32.37
CA ILE A 155 -9.96 -9.97 -33.39
C ILE A 155 -9.39 -9.28 -34.62
N ASN A 156 -8.33 -9.83 -35.21
CA ASN A 156 -7.68 -9.30 -36.42
C ASN A 156 -8.47 -9.55 -37.73
N GLU A 157 -9.79 -9.46 -37.71
CA GLU A 157 -10.68 -9.72 -38.86
C GLU A 157 -11.68 -8.59 -39.09
N PRO A 158 -11.91 -8.16 -40.36
CA PRO A 158 -12.90 -7.14 -40.67
C PRO A 158 -14.32 -7.66 -40.34
N ASN A 159 -15.14 -6.81 -39.71
CA ASN A 159 -16.52 -7.05 -39.23
C ASN A 159 -16.69 -7.72 -37.86
N SER A 160 -15.62 -7.95 -37.10
CA SER A 160 -15.69 -8.37 -35.69
C SER A 160 -15.52 -7.18 -34.74
N ILE A 161 -16.29 -6.11 -34.93
CA ILE A 161 -16.29 -4.93 -34.03
C ILE A 161 -17.24 -5.22 -32.86
N ALA A 162 -16.76 -5.14 -31.63
CA ALA A 162 -17.49 -5.46 -30.40
C ALA A 162 -18.27 -4.23 -29.88
N PRO A 163 -19.61 -4.26 -29.81
CA PRO A 163 -20.31 -3.61 -28.74
C PRO A 163 -20.15 -4.44 -27.46
N ILE A 164 -20.08 -3.74 -26.33
CA ILE A 164 -20.14 -4.30 -24.97
C ILE A 164 -21.58 -4.76 -24.69
N ASP A 165 -22.11 -5.68 -25.51
CA ASP A 165 -23.47 -6.25 -25.37
C ASP A 165 -23.50 -7.78 -25.30
N ASN A 166 -22.36 -8.39 -24.95
CA ASN A 166 -22.24 -9.76 -24.46
C ASN A 166 -22.61 -10.89 -25.44
N THR A 167 -22.72 -10.64 -26.74
CA THR A 167 -22.78 -11.72 -27.73
C THR A 167 -22.09 -11.35 -29.04
N MET A 168 -20.76 -11.33 -29.04
CA MET A 168 -20.08 -11.66 -30.28
C MET A 168 -20.23 -13.15 -30.52
N GLU A 169 -20.45 -13.57 -31.76
CA GLU A 169 -20.42 -15.01 -32.07
C GLU A 169 -19.05 -15.59 -31.66
N ASP A 170 -17.97 -14.82 -31.76
CA ASP A 170 -16.60 -15.32 -31.58
C ASP A 170 -15.98 -15.14 -30.17
N VAL A 171 -16.58 -14.32 -29.30
CA VAL A 171 -16.08 -14.01 -27.94
C VAL A 171 -17.25 -14.00 -26.96
N MET A 172 -17.11 -14.73 -25.85
CA MET A 172 -18.09 -14.76 -24.77
C MET A 172 -17.38 -14.63 -23.43
N VAL A 173 -17.88 -13.76 -22.56
CA VAL A 173 -17.51 -13.70 -21.15
C VAL A 173 -18.75 -14.04 -20.34
N ASP A 174 -18.70 -15.08 -19.52
CA ASP A 174 -19.86 -15.51 -18.73
C ASP A 174 -20.07 -14.62 -17.49
N ILE A 175 -21.15 -14.89 -16.74
CA ILE A 175 -21.50 -14.14 -15.52
C ILE A 175 -20.48 -14.29 -14.38
N TYR A 176 -19.57 -15.25 -14.50
CA TYR A 176 -18.50 -15.50 -13.53
C TYR A 176 -17.15 -14.94 -14.00
N GLY A 177 -17.11 -14.26 -15.16
CA GLY A 177 -15.89 -13.67 -15.73
C GLY A 177 -15.03 -14.67 -16.52
N SER A 178 -15.51 -15.88 -16.81
CA SER A 178 -14.78 -16.85 -17.63
C SER A 178 -14.81 -16.44 -19.09
N LEU A 179 -13.64 -16.35 -19.72
CA LEU A 179 -13.48 -16.05 -21.14
C LEU A 179 -13.61 -17.31 -21.99
N TYR A 180 -14.37 -17.21 -23.07
CA TYR A 180 -14.49 -18.25 -24.09
C TYR A 180 -14.25 -17.63 -25.47
N LEU A 181 -13.43 -18.30 -26.27
CA LEU A 181 -13.08 -17.87 -27.63
C LEU A 181 -13.43 -18.95 -28.64
N ARG A 182 -13.90 -18.55 -29.82
CA ARG A 182 -14.27 -19.50 -30.86
C ARG A 182 -13.07 -20.04 -31.63
N ALA A 183 -12.94 -21.35 -31.72
CA ALA A 183 -11.96 -22.02 -32.57
C ALA A 183 -12.39 -22.01 -34.05
N LYS A 184 -12.46 -20.84 -34.69
CA LYS A 184 -12.84 -20.67 -36.10
C LYS A 184 -11.68 -20.06 -36.91
N ARG A 185 -11.50 -20.52 -38.15
CA ARG A 185 -10.46 -20.00 -39.05
C ARG A 185 -10.75 -18.57 -39.50
N SER A 186 -9.68 -17.86 -39.87
CA SER A 186 -9.81 -16.55 -40.48
C SER A 186 -10.37 -16.56 -41.89
N GLU A 187 -11.24 -15.60 -42.16
CA GLU A 187 -11.73 -15.30 -43.51
C GLU A 187 -10.63 -14.73 -44.41
N SER A 188 -9.60 -14.12 -43.81
CA SER A 188 -8.45 -13.53 -44.51
C SER A 188 -7.42 -14.55 -45.00
N LYS A 189 -7.59 -15.84 -44.67
CA LYS A 189 -6.60 -16.94 -44.84
C LYS A 189 -5.31 -16.78 -44.03
N ASN A 190 -5.16 -15.72 -43.24
CA ASN A 190 -4.12 -15.62 -42.20
C ASN A 190 -4.57 -16.34 -40.92
N ASP A 191 -3.71 -16.34 -39.91
CA ASP A 191 -4.12 -16.81 -38.59
C ASP A 191 -5.15 -15.85 -37.99
N ARG A 192 -6.17 -16.41 -37.34
CA ARG A 192 -7.07 -15.61 -36.51
C ARG A 192 -6.38 -15.40 -35.17
N THR A 193 -6.23 -14.15 -34.77
CA THR A 193 -5.59 -13.75 -33.52
C THR A 193 -6.60 -12.98 -32.69
N TYR A 194 -6.90 -13.54 -31.52
CA TYR A 194 -7.58 -12.84 -30.44
C TYR A 194 -6.52 -12.09 -29.64
N THR A 195 -6.64 -10.76 -29.52
CA THR A 195 -5.82 -9.95 -28.64
C THR A 195 -6.64 -9.60 -27.40
N ILE A 196 -6.22 -10.13 -26.25
CA ILE A 196 -6.90 -9.94 -24.96
C ILE A 196 -6.12 -8.90 -24.20
N THR A 197 -6.79 -7.82 -23.81
CA THR A 197 -6.23 -6.74 -22.99
C THR A 197 -6.69 -6.93 -21.56
N PHE A 198 -5.74 -7.11 -20.65
CA PHE A 198 -5.97 -7.09 -19.21
C PHE A 198 -5.66 -5.70 -18.65
N GLU A 199 -6.41 -5.30 -17.63
CA GLU A 199 -6.14 -4.11 -16.81
C GLU A 199 -6.01 -4.53 -15.35
N ALA A 200 -4.95 -4.04 -14.70
CA ALA A 200 -4.74 -4.16 -13.26
C ALA A 200 -4.95 -2.79 -12.60
N ASN A 201 -5.65 -2.78 -11.47
CA ASN A 201 -6.03 -1.59 -10.72
C ASN A 201 -5.65 -1.79 -9.26
N ASP A 202 -4.97 -0.82 -8.66
CA ASP A 202 -4.82 -0.77 -7.21
C ASP A 202 -6.04 -0.11 -6.54
N ASN A 203 -6.11 -0.20 -5.21
CA ASN A 203 -7.13 0.47 -4.39
C ASN A 203 -7.01 2.02 -4.35
N CYS A 204 -5.94 2.58 -4.91
CA CYS A 204 -5.68 4.01 -5.01
C CYS A 204 -6.14 4.61 -6.36
N GLY A 205 -6.53 3.75 -7.31
CA GLY A 205 -7.01 4.10 -8.63
C GLY A 205 -5.92 4.21 -9.71
N ASN A 206 -4.66 3.85 -9.44
CA ASN A 206 -3.67 3.75 -10.51
C ASN A 206 -3.86 2.44 -11.29
N THR A 207 -3.56 2.49 -12.59
CA THR A 207 -3.84 1.39 -13.51
C THR A 207 -2.68 1.09 -14.44
N SER A 208 -2.57 -0.17 -14.83
CA SER A 208 -1.66 -0.63 -15.88
C SER A 208 -2.36 -1.64 -16.79
N THR A 209 -1.88 -1.78 -18.02
CA THR A 209 -2.46 -2.71 -19.00
C THR A 209 -1.40 -3.63 -19.61
N GLN A 210 -1.84 -4.83 -20.01
CA GLN A 210 -1.01 -5.81 -20.70
C GLN A 210 -1.88 -6.62 -21.66
N THR A 211 -1.33 -6.90 -22.84
CA THR A 211 -1.99 -7.70 -23.86
C THR A 211 -1.39 -9.09 -23.96
N THR A 212 -2.22 -10.09 -24.19
CA THR A 212 -1.81 -11.44 -24.61
C THR A 212 -2.60 -11.88 -25.83
N THR A 213 -2.19 -12.97 -26.46
CA THR A 213 -2.82 -13.44 -27.69
C THR A 213 -3.20 -14.91 -27.63
N VAL A 214 -4.37 -15.23 -28.20
CA VAL A 214 -4.78 -16.60 -28.52
C VAL A 214 -4.91 -16.73 -30.03
N ILE A 215 -4.33 -17.76 -30.62
CA ILE A 215 -4.26 -17.92 -32.07
C ILE A 215 -5.08 -19.13 -32.51
N VAL A 216 -5.86 -18.98 -33.58
CA VAL A 216 -6.39 -20.10 -34.38
C VAL A 216 -5.55 -20.16 -35.66
N PRO A 217 -4.59 -21.10 -35.76
CA PRO A 217 -3.69 -21.14 -36.89
C PRO A 217 -4.42 -21.42 -38.21
N SER A 218 -3.99 -20.73 -39.28
CA SER A 218 -4.41 -20.98 -40.66
C SER A 218 -4.00 -22.37 -41.14
N ASN A 219 -2.91 -22.94 -40.59
CA ASN A 219 -2.41 -24.27 -40.89
C ASN A 219 -1.92 -25.01 -39.64
N GLN A 220 -1.92 -26.35 -39.69
CA GLN A 220 -1.58 -27.22 -38.56
C GLN A 220 -0.08 -27.15 -38.13
N ARG A 221 0.79 -26.52 -38.94
CA ARG A 221 2.25 -26.61 -38.75
C ARG A 221 2.79 -25.75 -37.60
N MET A 222 2.00 -24.87 -37.02
CA MET A 222 2.44 -24.00 -35.91
C MET A 222 2.07 -24.50 -34.50
N GLY A 223 1.32 -25.61 -34.38
CA GLY A 223 0.89 -26.15 -33.09
C GLY A 223 1.81 -27.21 -32.46
N VAL A 224 2.98 -27.49 -33.04
CA VAL A 224 3.90 -28.51 -32.54
C VAL A 224 5.30 -27.92 -32.37
N THR A 225 5.56 -27.26 -31.24
CA THR A 225 6.93 -27.26 -30.71
C THR A 225 7.14 -28.61 -30.02
N ASN A 226 7.80 -29.52 -30.72
CA ASN A 226 8.29 -30.77 -30.13
C ASN A 226 9.20 -30.40 -28.94
N ASN A 227 8.79 -30.77 -27.73
CA ASN A 227 9.69 -30.97 -26.60
C ASN A 227 10.33 -32.35 -26.73
#